data_AF-A0A519LHB4-F1
#
_entry.id   AF-A0A519LHB4-F1
#
_cell.length_a   1.000
_cell.length_b   1.000
_cell.length_c   1.000
_cell.angle_alpha   90.00
_cell.angle_beta   90.00
_cell.angle_gamma   90.00
#
_symmetry.space_group_name_H-M   'P 1'
#
loop_
_entity.id
_entity.type
_entity.pdbx_description
1 polymer ?
#
loop_
_entity_poly.entity_id
_entity_poly.type
_entity_poly.pdbx_seq_one_letter_code
_entity_poly.pdbx_strand_id
1 'polypeptide(L)'
;MNHLELTKKVEWKDLKSLSIKEMLIENNISLPWLLISLFLAFKGYYLVALPFSGFYFLTALRQVHNGFHNSLGTGKFLTWLSMYLNSISMIASIHAVKFNHIRHHKFCLSDEDYEGKSASMKWYGAIFYGPKHLFLIHWMTFKLATRKYKRNMFLELISISAFIFIAFYFKINFLIYHISIM
;
A
#
# COMPACT_ATOMS: atom_id res chain seq x y z
N MET A 1 -34.96 29.34 -2.86
CA MET A 1 -33.56 29.24 -3.30
C MET A 1 -33.50 28.18 -4.39
N ASN A 2 -33.08 28.54 -5.59
CA ASN A 2 -32.98 27.61 -6.72
C ASN A 2 -31.70 26.76 -6.58
N HIS A 3 -31.69 25.55 -7.13
CA HIS A 3 -30.56 24.61 -7.09
C HIS A 3 -29.24 25.22 -7.62
N LEU A 4 -29.35 26.16 -8.57
CA LEU A 4 -28.23 26.95 -9.11
C LEU A 4 -27.63 27.96 -8.11
N GLU A 5 -28.42 28.49 -7.18
CA GLU A 5 -27.94 29.40 -6.14
C GLU A 5 -27.23 28.62 -5.02
N LEU A 6 -27.67 27.38 -4.77
CA LEU A 6 -27.02 26.46 -3.85
C LEU A 6 -25.64 26.03 -4.35
N THR A 7 -25.51 25.64 -5.62
CA THR A 7 -24.23 25.16 -6.19
C THR A 7 -23.18 26.27 -6.33
N LYS A 8 -23.58 27.52 -6.52
CA LYS A 8 -22.67 28.69 -6.55
C LYS A 8 -22.12 29.08 -5.17
N LYS A 9 -22.82 28.71 -4.08
CA LYS A 9 -22.36 28.95 -2.71
C LYS A 9 -21.38 27.89 -2.21
N VAL A 10 -21.26 26.76 -2.92
CA VAL A 10 -20.28 25.72 -2.60
C VAL A 10 -18.92 26.18 -3.14
N GLU A 11 -18.00 26.50 -2.24
CA GLU A 11 -16.59 26.67 -2.59
C GLU A 11 -16.01 25.31 -2.97
N TRP A 12 -15.98 25.02 -4.28
CA TRP A 12 -15.36 23.83 -4.81
C TRP A 12 -13.85 23.93 -4.61
N LYS A 13 -13.34 23.20 -3.61
CA LYS A 13 -11.91 23.06 -3.43
C LYS A 13 -11.37 22.16 -4.55
N ASP A 14 -10.51 22.71 -5.40
CA ASP A 14 -9.83 21.92 -6.41
C ASP A 14 -8.90 20.91 -5.72
N LEU A 15 -9.28 19.63 -5.77
CA LEU A 15 -8.52 18.52 -5.20
C LEU A 15 -7.25 18.20 -6.01
N LYS A 16 -7.00 18.91 -7.13
CA LYS A 16 -5.80 18.74 -7.95
C LYS A 16 -4.54 19.23 -7.26
N SER A 17 -4.62 20.25 -6.41
CA SER A 17 -3.46 20.82 -5.71
C SER A 17 -3.60 20.67 -4.20
N LEU A 18 -2.68 19.90 -3.61
CA LEU A 18 -2.56 19.82 -2.16
C LEU A 18 -1.75 21.00 -1.63
N SER A 19 -2.20 21.59 -0.52
CA SER A 19 -1.33 22.45 0.29
C SER A 19 -0.15 21.65 0.85
N ILE A 20 0.92 22.35 1.24
CA ILE A 20 2.09 21.70 1.87
C ILE A 20 1.67 20.88 3.10
N LYS A 21 0.73 21.41 3.89
CA LYS A 21 0.19 20.70 5.07
C LYS A 21 -0.52 19.40 4.68
N GLU A 22 -1.38 19.45 3.67
CA GLU A 22 -2.09 18.26 3.18
C GLU A 22 -1.14 17.23 2.57
N MET A 23 -0.16 17.68 1.79
CA MET A 23 0.91 16.82 1.26
C MET A 23 1.67 16.13 2.41
N LEU A 24 2.05 16.87 3.45
CA LEU A 24 2.75 16.27 4.60
C LEU A 24 1.87 15.28 5.35
N ILE A 25 0.60 15.61 5.60
CA ILE A 25 -0.34 14.67 6.24
C ILE A 25 -0.48 13.41 5.40
N GLU A 26 -0.70 13.56 4.09
CA GLU A 26 -0.92 12.45 3.16
C GLU A 26 0.29 11.51 3.09
N ASN A 27 1.50 12.05 3.07
CA ASN A 27 2.73 11.24 3.00
C ASN A 27 3.17 10.65 4.35
N ASN A 28 2.56 11.08 5.46
CA ASN A 28 2.92 10.60 6.81
C ASN A 28 1.75 9.94 7.55
N ILE A 29 0.59 9.76 6.91
CA ILE A 29 -0.63 9.24 7.55
C ILE A 29 -0.44 7.84 8.17
N SER A 30 0.46 7.03 7.61
CA SER A 30 0.78 5.68 8.06
C SER A 30 1.79 5.63 9.21
N LEU A 31 2.65 6.65 9.35
CA LEU A 31 3.77 6.62 10.29
C LEU A 31 3.36 6.56 11.77
N PRO A 32 2.36 7.31 12.26
CA PRO A 32 1.95 7.20 13.66
C PRO A 32 1.57 5.77 14.05
N TRP A 33 0.83 5.09 13.18
CA TRP A 33 0.39 3.71 13.41
C TRP A 33 1.55 2.72 13.38
N LEU A 34 2.48 2.88 12.43
CA LEU A 34 3.69 2.07 12.36
C LEU A 34 4.53 2.22 13.63
N LEU A 35 4.79 3.46 14.05
CA LEU A 35 5.64 3.76 15.20
C LEU A 35 5.03 3.22 16.51
N ILE A 36 3.72 3.39 16.72
CA ILE A 36 3.03 2.85 17.89
C ILE A 36 3.09 1.32 17.89
N SER A 37 2.80 0.68 16.75
CA SER A 37 2.87 -0.78 16.59
C SER A 37 4.26 -1.33 16.91
N LEU A 38 5.30 -0.76 16.31
CA LEU A 38 6.69 -1.19 16.53
C LEU A 38 7.14 -0.93 17.97
N PHE A 39 6.76 0.20 18.57
CA PHE A 39 7.10 0.53 19.95
C PHE A 39 6.47 -0.47 20.94
N LEU A 40 5.18 -0.79 20.76
CA LEU A 40 4.49 -1.77 21.60
C LEU A 40 5.09 -3.17 21.44
N ALA A 41 5.39 -3.58 20.20
CA ALA A 41 6.05 -4.85 19.92
C ALA A 41 7.47 -4.91 20.52
N PHE A 42 8.22 -3.81 20.47
CA PHE A 42 9.53 -3.68 21.11
C PHE A 42 9.46 -3.83 22.63
N LYS A 43 8.36 -3.38 23.24
CA LYS A 43 8.07 -3.58 24.67
C LYS A 43 7.46 -4.96 25.00
N GLY A 44 7.23 -5.82 23.99
CA GLY A 44 6.64 -7.15 24.15
C GLY A 44 5.11 -7.20 24.20
N TYR A 45 4.42 -6.06 24.02
CA TYR A 45 2.96 -5.99 24.04
C TYR A 45 2.33 -6.35 22.69
N TYR A 46 2.62 -7.54 22.16
CA TYR A 46 2.24 -7.96 20.81
C TYR A 46 0.72 -7.92 20.55
N LEU A 47 -0.10 -8.35 21.52
CA LEU A 47 -1.56 -8.32 21.37
C LEU A 47 -2.12 -6.89 21.27
N VAL A 48 -1.53 -5.95 22.01
CA VAL A 48 -1.92 -4.54 21.97
C VAL A 48 -1.38 -3.87 20.70
N ALA A 49 -0.23 -4.31 20.18
CA ALA A 49 0.34 -3.81 18.93
C ALA A 49 -0.51 -4.16 17.70
N LEU A 50 -1.20 -5.31 17.71
CA LEU A 50 -1.96 -5.85 16.59
C LEU A 50 -2.97 -4.87 15.95
N PRO A 51 -3.87 -4.20 16.70
CA PRO A 51 -4.77 -3.20 16.10
C PRO A 51 -4.01 -2.07 15.41
N PHE A 52 -2.87 -1.61 15.96
CA PHE A 52 -2.06 -0.57 15.34
C PHE A 52 -1.35 -1.07 14.07
N SER A 53 -0.94 -2.33 14.02
CA SER A 53 -0.46 -2.97 12.79
C SER A 53 -1.56 -3.00 11.72
N GLY A 54 -2.81 -3.29 12.10
CA GLY A 54 -3.96 -3.22 11.20
C GLY A 54 -4.23 -1.81 10.67
N PHE A 55 -4.23 -0.79 11.54
CA PHE A 55 -4.37 0.61 11.10
C PHE A 55 -3.22 1.06 10.22
N TYR A 56 -1.99 0.65 10.53
CA TYR A 56 -0.83 0.88 9.67
C TYR A 56 -1.06 0.30 8.28
N PHE A 57 -1.46 -0.97 8.18
CA PHE A 57 -1.73 -1.61 6.90
C PHE A 57 -2.79 -0.86 6.07
N LEU A 58 -3.91 -0.48 6.69
CA LEU A 58 -4.99 0.26 6.02
C LEU A 58 -4.55 1.65 5.54
N THR A 59 -3.83 2.39 6.39
CA THR A 59 -3.37 3.74 6.05
C THR A 59 -2.20 3.73 5.06
N ALA A 60 -1.33 2.74 5.12
CA ALA A 60 -0.30 2.50 4.12
C ALA A 60 -0.92 2.14 2.75
N LEU A 61 -1.94 1.26 2.73
CA LEU A 61 -2.71 0.96 1.52
C LEU A 61 -3.34 2.22 0.91
N ARG A 62 -3.95 3.08 1.72
CA ARG A 62 -4.49 4.37 1.26
C ARG A 62 -3.40 5.27 0.67
N GLN A 63 -2.26 5.36 1.35
CA GLN A 63 -1.12 6.17 0.89
C GLN A 63 -0.58 5.66 -0.45
N VAL A 64 -0.35 4.36 -0.60
CA VAL A 64 0.17 3.80 -1.87
C VAL A 64 -0.86 3.87 -2.98
N HIS A 65 -2.16 3.71 -2.68
CA HIS A 65 -3.24 3.93 -3.65
C HIS A 65 -3.17 5.36 -4.24
N ASN A 66 -2.99 6.36 -3.39
CA ASN A 66 -2.76 7.73 -3.86
C ASN A 66 -1.43 7.88 -4.64
N GLY A 67 -0.38 7.15 -4.24
CA GLY A 67 0.86 7.03 -5.02
C GLY A 67 0.69 6.38 -6.40
N PHE A 68 -0.28 5.48 -6.58
CA PHE A 68 -0.59 4.87 -7.87
C PHE A 68 -1.10 5.91 -8.86
N HIS A 69 -1.96 6.80 -8.37
CA HIS A 69 -2.56 7.90 -9.13
C HIS A 69 -1.72 9.18 -9.17
N ASN A 70 -0.54 9.18 -8.55
CA ASN A 70 0.33 10.36 -8.40
C ASN A 70 -0.37 11.54 -7.67
N SER A 71 -1.26 11.23 -6.72
CA SER A 71 -2.01 12.22 -5.93
C SER A 71 -1.38 12.53 -4.57
N LEU A 72 -0.14 12.10 -4.31
CA LEU A 72 0.59 12.39 -3.07
C LEU A 72 1.06 13.85 -2.95
N GLY A 73 0.92 14.67 -3.99
CA GLY A 73 1.42 16.04 -4.02
C GLY A 73 2.95 16.16 -4.07
N THR A 74 3.65 15.06 -4.35
CA THR A 74 5.13 15.02 -4.39
C THR A 74 5.66 14.81 -5.81
N GLY A 75 6.95 15.10 -6.02
CA GLY A 75 7.63 14.84 -7.29
C GLY A 75 7.77 13.34 -7.59
N LYS A 76 8.06 13.00 -8.85
CA LYS A 76 8.19 11.61 -9.33
C LYS A 76 9.11 10.74 -8.47
N PHE A 77 10.25 11.30 -8.05
CA PHE A 77 11.21 10.58 -7.21
C PHE A 77 10.65 10.28 -5.81
N LEU A 78 10.04 11.27 -5.15
CA LEU A 78 9.49 11.11 -3.81
C LEU A 78 8.27 10.18 -3.80
N THR A 79 7.41 10.24 -4.81
CA THR A 79 6.31 9.28 -4.99
C THR A 79 6.87 7.86 -5.17
N TRP A 80 7.90 7.70 -6.02
CA TRP A 80 8.56 6.41 -6.22
C TRP A 80 9.20 5.89 -4.94
N LEU A 81 9.89 6.75 -4.19
CA LEU A 81 10.52 6.41 -2.92
C LEU A 81 9.49 6.02 -1.86
N SER A 82 8.37 6.76 -1.78
CA SER A 82 7.26 6.44 -0.88
C SER A 82 6.69 5.05 -1.16
N MET A 83 6.48 4.71 -2.44
CA MET A 83 6.06 3.36 -2.82
C MET A 83 7.10 2.30 -2.47
N TYR A 84 8.38 2.56 -2.76
CA TYR A 84 9.47 1.62 -2.49
C TYR A 84 9.63 1.33 -0.98
N LEU A 85 9.58 2.37 -0.15
CA LEU A 85 9.64 2.21 1.31
C LEU A 85 8.43 1.45 1.83
N ASN A 86 7.23 1.74 1.32
CA ASN A 86 6.03 0.98 1.66
C ASN A 86 6.15 -0.49 1.25
N SER A 87 6.88 -0.82 0.18
CA SER A 87 7.11 -2.22 -0.20
C SER A 87 7.87 -2.99 0.86
N ILE A 88 8.92 -2.39 1.40
CA ILE A 88 9.74 -3.01 2.45
C ILE A 88 8.91 -3.15 3.73
N SER A 89 8.19 -2.11 4.12
CA SER A 89 7.43 -2.12 5.37
C SER A 89 6.15 -2.93 5.30
N MET A 90 5.54 -3.13 4.13
CA MET A 90 4.35 -3.98 3.94
C MET A 90 4.68 -5.39 3.44
N ILE A 91 5.96 -5.73 3.26
CA ILE A 91 6.42 -7.07 2.83
C ILE A 91 5.83 -7.51 1.47
N ALA A 92 5.51 -6.55 0.59
CA ALA A 92 4.97 -6.81 -0.75
C ALA A 92 5.46 -5.78 -1.77
N SER A 93 5.66 -6.15 -3.04
CA SER A 93 6.05 -5.18 -4.07
C SER A 93 4.90 -4.24 -4.43
N ILE A 94 4.94 -3.01 -3.91
CA ILE A 94 3.96 -1.97 -4.21
C ILE A 94 4.02 -1.53 -5.67
N HIS A 95 5.16 -1.66 -6.37
CA HIS A 95 5.19 -1.44 -7.81
C HIS A 95 4.49 -2.54 -8.61
N ALA A 96 4.48 -3.80 -8.14
CA ALA A 96 3.67 -4.86 -8.73
C ALA A 96 2.17 -4.63 -8.45
N VAL A 97 1.84 -4.20 -7.24
CA VAL A 97 0.46 -3.78 -6.89
C VAL A 97 0.02 -2.64 -7.79
N LYS A 98 0.82 -1.56 -7.94
CA LYS A 98 0.51 -0.43 -8.85
C LYS A 98 0.20 -0.90 -10.27
N PHE A 99 1.00 -1.81 -10.81
CA PHE A 99 0.78 -2.31 -12.17
C PHE A 99 -0.58 -3.00 -12.31
N ASN A 100 -0.95 -3.83 -11.35
CA ASN A 100 -2.24 -4.51 -11.37
C ASN A 100 -3.39 -3.55 -11.04
N HIS A 101 -3.18 -2.54 -10.21
CA HIS A 101 -4.17 -1.54 -9.87
C HIS A 101 -4.59 -0.70 -11.08
N ILE A 102 -3.62 -0.24 -11.87
CA ILE A 102 -3.94 0.47 -13.12
C ILE A 102 -4.64 -0.45 -14.12
N ARG A 103 -4.38 -1.77 -14.08
CA ARG A 103 -5.11 -2.74 -14.90
C ARG A 103 -6.52 -2.99 -14.37
N HIS A 104 -6.73 -3.01 -13.06
CA HIS A 104 -8.04 -3.09 -12.44
C HIS A 104 -8.94 -1.96 -12.93
N HIS A 105 -8.47 -0.71 -12.94
CA HIS A 105 -9.23 0.40 -13.53
C HIS A 105 -9.54 0.21 -15.02
N LYS A 106 -8.66 -0.45 -15.77
CA LYS A 106 -8.86 -0.71 -17.21
C LYS A 106 -9.84 -1.87 -17.49
N PHE A 107 -9.82 -2.90 -16.64
CA PHE A 107 -10.50 -4.18 -16.85
C PHE A 107 -11.52 -4.47 -15.73
N CYS A 108 -12.02 -3.44 -15.05
CA CYS A 108 -12.75 -3.55 -13.79
C CYS A 108 -13.85 -4.63 -13.81
N LEU A 109 -13.79 -5.56 -12.85
CA LEU A 109 -14.74 -6.67 -12.69
C LEU A 109 -14.84 -7.65 -13.88
N SER A 110 -13.87 -7.63 -14.81
CA SER A 110 -13.72 -8.65 -15.85
C SER A 110 -12.76 -9.77 -15.42
N ASP A 111 -12.61 -10.81 -16.24
CA ASP A 111 -11.72 -11.93 -15.95
C ASP A 111 -10.23 -11.53 -15.94
N GLU A 112 -9.87 -10.44 -16.62
CA GLU A 112 -8.53 -9.86 -16.65
C GLU A 112 -8.20 -9.00 -15.42
N ASP A 113 -9.18 -8.78 -14.54
CA ASP A 113 -9.04 -8.07 -13.27
C ASP A 113 -8.62 -9.01 -12.13
N TYR A 114 -7.32 -9.20 -12.03
CA TYR A 114 -6.72 -10.03 -10.99
C TYR A 114 -6.77 -9.41 -9.59
N GLU A 115 -6.89 -8.08 -9.51
CA GLU A 115 -6.94 -7.36 -8.24
C GLU A 115 -8.33 -7.44 -7.63
N GLY A 116 -9.36 -7.10 -8.41
CA GLY A 116 -10.76 -7.06 -7.99
C GLY A 116 -11.42 -8.43 -7.84
N LYS A 117 -10.74 -9.53 -8.21
CA LYS A 117 -11.31 -10.88 -8.19
C LYS A 117 -11.89 -11.32 -6.84
N SER A 118 -11.32 -10.86 -5.73
CA SER A 118 -11.83 -11.19 -4.40
C SER A 118 -13.20 -10.56 -4.10
N ALA A 119 -13.59 -9.48 -4.79
CA ALA A 119 -14.83 -8.76 -4.55
C ALA A 119 -16.09 -9.57 -4.92
N SER A 120 -15.97 -10.56 -5.81
CA SER A 120 -17.07 -11.47 -6.16
C SER A 120 -17.15 -12.70 -5.25
N MET A 121 -16.20 -12.86 -4.33
CA MET A 121 -16.14 -14.01 -3.42
C MET A 121 -16.92 -13.74 -2.13
N LYS A 122 -17.36 -14.81 -1.47
CA LYS A 122 -17.81 -14.75 -0.08
C LYS A 122 -16.62 -14.36 0.82
N TRP A 123 -16.91 -13.78 1.99
CA TRP A 123 -15.89 -13.27 2.92
C TRP A 123 -14.78 -14.29 3.24
N TYR A 124 -15.14 -15.56 3.48
CA TYR A 124 -14.15 -16.61 3.76
C TYR A 124 -13.31 -16.98 2.54
N GLY A 125 -13.92 -16.94 1.34
CA GLY A 125 -13.22 -17.17 0.08
C GLY A 125 -12.17 -16.11 -0.16
N ALA A 126 -12.48 -14.84 0.14
CA ALA A 126 -11.53 -13.74 0.05
C ALA A 126 -10.33 -13.91 0.99
N ILE A 127 -10.54 -14.39 2.23
CA ILE A 127 -9.46 -14.67 3.19
C ILE A 127 -8.52 -15.75 2.64
N PHE A 128 -9.05 -16.91 2.21
CA PHE A 128 -8.22 -17.99 1.67
C PHE A 128 -7.61 -17.65 0.30
N TYR A 129 -8.18 -16.70 -0.43
CA TYR A 129 -7.62 -16.22 -1.69
C TYR A 129 -6.42 -15.29 -1.50
N GLY A 130 -6.24 -14.67 -0.32
CA GLY A 130 -5.16 -13.71 -0.04
C GLY A 130 -3.76 -14.19 -0.45
N PRO A 131 -3.30 -15.38 -0.02
CA PRO A 131 -1.98 -15.90 -0.41
C PRO A 131 -1.84 -16.09 -1.92
N LYS A 132 -2.88 -16.60 -2.59
CA LYS A 132 -2.91 -16.78 -4.04
C LYS A 132 -2.89 -15.44 -4.76
N HIS A 133 -3.64 -14.46 -4.26
CA HIS A 133 -3.69 -13.11 -4.79
C HIS A 133 -2.30 -12.50 -4.77
N LEU A 134 -1.60 -12.50 -3.62
CA LEU A 134 -0.23 -11.97 -3.50
C LEU A 134 0.72 -12.55 -4.55
N PHE A 135 0.73 -13.87 -4.74
CA PHE A 135 1.55 -14.49 -5.78
C PHE A 135 1.15 -14.02 -7.19
N LEU A 136 -0.16 -13.97 -7.46
CA LEU A 136 -0.69 -13.62 -8.78
C LEU A 136 -0.32 -12.20 -9.19
N ILE A 137 -0.33 -11.23 -8.27
CA ILE A 137 0.03 -9.82 -8.56
C ILE A 137 1.47 -9.73 -9.10
N HIS A 138 2.41 -10.41 -8.43
CA HIS A 138 3.81 -10.45 -8.82
C HIS A 138 3.99 -11.21 -10.15
N TRP A 139 3.32 -12.35 -10.30
CA TRP A 139 3.38 -13.17 -11.50
C TRP A 139 2.86 -12.43 -12.74
N MET A 140 1.70 -11.75 -12.62
CA MET A 140 1.13 -10.95 -13.71
C MET A 140 2.00 -9.76 -14.06
N THR A 141 2.60 -9.10 -13.07
CA THR A 141 3.59 -8.04 -13.29
C THR A 141 4.81 -8.56 -14.04
N PHE A 142 5.35 -9.70 -13.63
CA PHE A 142 6.48 -10.33 -14.30
C PHE A 142 6.18 -10.69 -15.76
N LYS A 143 4.98 -11.20 -16.06
CA LYS A 143 4.59 -11.55 -17.44
C LYS A 143 4.32 -10.33 -18.31
N LEU A 144 3.47 -9.42 -17.84
CA LEU A 144 2.82 -8.41 -18.70
C LEU A 144 3.42 -7.01 -18.59
N ALA A 145 4.15 -6.70 -17.51
CA ALA A 145 4.61 -5.34 -17.29
C ALA A 145 5.82 -4.95 -18.14
N THR A 146 6.08 -3.66 -18.25
CA THR A 146 7.28 -3.15 -18.94
C THR A 146 8.56 -3.45 -18.16
N ARG A 147 9.72 -3.36 -18.83
CA ARG A 147 11.03 -3.58 -18.19
C ARG A 147 11.26 -2.74 -16.94
N LYS A 148 10.73 -1.50 -16.92
CA LYS A 148 10.82 -0.58 -15.78
C LYS A 148 10.06 -1.12 -14.56
N TYR A 149 8.82 -1.58 -14.74
CA TYR A 149 8.03 -2.18 -13.66
C TYR A 149 8.69 -3.44 -13.12
N LYS A 150 9.16 -4.34 -14.01
CA LYS A 150 9.87 -5.56 -13.61
C LYS A 150 11.11 -5.23 -12.78
N ARG A 151 11.93 -4.26 -13.21
CA ARG A 151 13.13 -3.84 -12.46
C ARG A 151 12.78 -3.34 -11.06
N ASN A 152 11.76 -2.48 -10.94
CA ASN A 152 11.34 -1.97 -9.64
C ASN A 152 10.81 -3.09 -8.74
N MET A 153 9.99 -3.99 -9.27
CA MET A 153 9.50 -5.16 -8.55
C MET A 153 10.65 -6.04 -8.04
N PHE A 154 11.63 -6.36 -8.89
CA PHE A 154 12.79 -7.14 -8.46
C PHE A 154 13.63 -6.44 -7.39
N LEU A 155 13.87 -5.13 -7.55
CA LEU A 155 14.55 -4.32 -6.55
C LEU A 155 13.82 -4.39 -5.20
N GLU A 156 12.49 -4.25 -5.19
CA GLU A 156 11.69 -4.36 -3.97
C GLU A 156 11.74 -5.76 -3.36
N LEU A 157 11.59 -6.82 -4.16
CA LEU A 157 11.64 -8.21 -3.67
C LEU A 157 13.00 -8.56 -3.07
N ILE A 158 14.10 -8.09 -3.68
CA ILE A 158 15.45 -8.25 -3.12
C ILE A 158 15.55 -7.51 -1.78
N SER A 159 15.08 -6.26 -1.70
CA SER A 159 15.13 -5.47 -0.47
C SER A 159 14.26 -6.05 0.64
N ILE A 160 13.06 -6.54 0.32
CA ILE A 160 12.20 -7.27 1.26
C ILE A 160 12.91 -8.53 1.74
N SER A 161 13.51 -9.31 0.84
CA SER A 161 14.23 -10.54 1.20
C SER A 161 15.41 -10.25 2.12
N ALA A 162 16.18 -9.20 1.83
CA ALA A 162 17.29 -8.75 2.67
C ALA A 162 16.78 -8.27 4.04
N PHE A 163 15.68 -7.51 4.08
CA PHE A 163 15.08 -7.03 5.32
C PHE A 163 14.60 -8.19 6.21
N ILE A 164 13.89 -9.17 5.64
CA ILE A 164 13.47 -10.38 6.34
C ILE A 164 14.70 -11.15 6.84
N PHE A 165 15.68 -11.38 5.97
CA PHE A 165 16.91 -12.10 6.34
C PHE A 165 17.62 -11.44 7.52
N ILE A 166 17.82 -10.11 7.49
CA ILE A 166 18.46 -9.36 8.57
C ILE A 166 17.65 -9.48 9.87
N ALA A 167 16.33 -9.29 9.82
CA ALA A 167 15.48 -9.36 11.02
C ALA A 167 15.55 -10.74 11.70
N PHE A 168 15.51 -11.82 10.92
CA PHE A 168 15.58 -13.19 11.45
C PHE A 168 17.00 -13.58 11.86
N TYR A 169 18.02 -13.24 11.07
CA TYR A 169 19.43 -13.55 11.36
C TYR A 169 19.89 -12.92 12.68
N PHE A 170 19.55 -11.65 12.91
CA PHE A 170 19.86 -10.93 14.15
C PHE A 170 18.81 -11.11 15.26
N LYS A 171 17.75 -11.91 15.02
CA LYS A 171 16.68 -12.18 15.98
C LYS A 171 16.03 -10.91 16.55
N ILE A 172 15.74 -9.95 15.68
CA ILE A 172 15.14 -8.66 16.08
C ILE A 172 13.63 -8.86 16.28
N ASN A 173 13.22 -9.24 17.50
CA ASN A 173 11.87 -9.72 17.82
C ASN A 173 10.73 -8.79 17.35
N PHE A 174 10.84 -7.48 17.54
CA PHE A 174 9.77 -6.56 17.14
C PHE A 174 9.64 -6.41 15.61
N LEU A 175 10.74 -6.60 14.86
CA LEU A 175 10.71 -6.65 13.41
C LEU A 175 10.18 -7.98 12.91
N ILE A 176 10.53 -9.09 13.57
CA ILE A 176 9.94 -10.42 13.26
C ILE A 176 8.43 -10.38 13.48
N TYR A 177 7.96 -9.77 14.58
CA TYR A 177 6.55 -9.51 14.80
C TYR A 177 5.94 -8.73 13.63
N HIS A 178 6.54 -7.59 13.26
CA HIS A 178 6.04 -6.75 12.16
C HIS A 178 5.94 -7.53 10.84
N ILE A 179 6.99 -8.28 10.48
CA ILE A 179 7.04 -9.13 9.28
C ILE A 179 5.96 -10.22 9.32
N SER A 180 5.62 -10.75 10.50
CA SER A 180 4.64 -11.83 10.64
C SER A 180 3.19 -11.36 10.49
N ILE A 181 2.93 -10.07 10.72
CA ILE A 181 1.59 -9.48 10.67
C ILE A 181 1.31 -8.82 9.31
N MET A 182 2.35 -8.32 8.63
CA MET A 182 2.24 -7.76 7.27
C MET A 182 2.12 -8.86 6.22
#